data_AF-A0A014L675-F1
#
_entry.id   AF-A0A014L675-F1
#
_cell.length_a   1.000
_cell.length_b   1.000
_cell.length_c   1.000
_cell.angle_alpha   90.00
_cell.angle_beta   90.00
_cell.angle_gamma   90.00
#
_symmetry.space_group_name_H-M   'P 1'
#
loop_
_entity.id
_entity.type
_entity.pdbx_description
1 polymer ?
#
loop_
_entity_poly.entity_id
_entity_poly.type
_entity_poly.pdbx_seq_one_letter_code
_entity_poly.pdbx_strand_id
1 'polypeptide(L)'
;MASSSAWFIGDWVAFGSVRYESRYRDAIEAVGLDYQTIRNYAWVARKFELARRRENLSFQHHTEVASLPAEEQDYWLTRAEECGWSRNQLRRHIRGTRKSTQRNGEGELVQPLRVDRDRVARWTRAAELAGSSLETWIIANIDQAANNIFMNSGEATSHVTRAVRS
;
A
#
# COMPACT_ATOMS: atom_id res chain seq x y z
N MET A 1 6.95 3.74 -27.37
CA MET A 1 7.45 5.11 -27.14
C MET A 1 6.69 5.73 -25.98
N ALA A 2 7.38 6.34 -25.02
CA ALA A 2 6.72 7.19 -24.04
C ALA A 2 6.01 8.32 -24.78
N SER A 3 4.73 8.57 -24.50
CA SER A 3 4.12 9.82 -24.94
C SER A 3 4.73 10.91 -24.07
N SER A 4 5.81 11.55 -24.54
CA SER A 4 6.46 12.71 -23.90
C SER A 4 5.44 13.80 -23.56
N SER A 5 4.38 13.92 -24.38
CA SER A 5 3.21 14.76 -24.12
C SER A 5 2.47 14.43 -22.83
N ALA A 6 2.35 13.16 -22.43
CA ALA A 6 1.67 12.78 -21.19
C ALA A 6 2.45 13.21 -19.94
N TRP A 7 3.78 13.09 -19.98
CA TRP A 7 4.65 13.63 -18.92
C TRP A 7 4.53 15.15 -18.83
N PHE A 8 4.64 15.85 -19.96
CA PHE A 8 4.52 17.31 -20.01
C PHE A 8 3.17 17.82 -19.48
N ILE A 9 2.06 17.22 -19.92
CA ILE A 9 0.71 17.59 -19.45
C ILE A 9 0.58 17.30 -17.95
N GLY A 10 1.05 16.14 -17.50
CA GLY A 10 1.00 15.76 -16.09
C GLY A 10 1.79 16.72 -15.21
N ASP A 11 3.00 17.09 -15.62
CA ASP A 11 3.85 18.05 -14.90
C ASP A 11 3.21 19.44 -14.86
N TRP A 12 2.79 19.95 -16.01
CA TRP A 12 2.20 21.27 -16.11
C TRP A 12 0.98 21.42 -15.17
N VAL A 13 0.13 20.39 -15.09
CA VAL A 13 -1.02 20.36 -14.19
C VAL A 13 -0.61 20.12 -12.73
N ALA A 14 0.40 19.28 -12.49
CA ALA A 14 0.91 19.00 -11.15
C ALA A 14 1.52 20.24 -10.48
N PHE A 15 2.28 21.03 -11.23
CA PHE A 15 2.92 22.27 -10.78
C PHE A 15 1.99 23.49 -10.84
N GLY A 16 0.98 23.49 -11.71
CA GLY A 16 0.14 24.65 -12.02
C GLY A 16 -1.03 24.95 -11.07
N SER A 17 -1.21 24.20 -9.98
CA SER A 17 -2.50 24.05 -9.30
C SER A 17 -2.80 25.00 -8.13
N VAL A 18 -2.60 26.31 -8.28
CA VAL A 18 -3.22 27.29 -7.35
C VAL A 18 -3.88 28.48 -8.06
N ARG A 19 -3.52 28.79 -9.32
CA ARG A 19 -3.83 30.11 -9.90
C ARG A 19 -4.65 30.12 -11.20
N TYR A 20 -4.88 28.98 -11.87
CA TYR A 20 -5.42 28.99 -13.26
C TYR A 20 -6.41 27.86 -13.64
N GLU A 21 -7.21 27.33 -12.70
CA GLU A 21 -8.14 26.19 -12.94
C GLU A 21 -9.04 26.31 -14.19
N SER A 22 -9.48 27.51 -14.61
CA SER A 22 -10.30 27.66 -15.83
C SER A 22 -9.49 27.58 -17.13
N ARG A 23 -8.28 28.14 -17.17
CA ARG A 23 -7.47 28.20 -18.41
C ARG A 23 -6.93 26.85 -18.86
N TYR A 24 -6.71 25.92 -17.93
CA TYR A 24 -6.35 24.53 -18.25
C TYR A 24 -7.49 23.79 -18.95
N ARG A 25 -8.73 24.09 -18.57
CA ARG A 25 -9.91 23.40 -19.09
C ARG A 25 -10.07 23.70 -20.59
N ASP A 26 -10.01 24.97 -20.96
CA ASP A 26 -10.17 25.44 -22.34
C ASP A 26 -9.02 24.96 -23.26
N ALA A 27 -7.77 25.04 -22.76
CA ALA A 27 -6.60 24.62 -23.53
C ALA A 27 -6.56 23.11 -23.77
N ILE A 28 -7.11 22.30 -22.86
CA ILE A 28 -7.08 20.84 -22.97
C ILE A 28 -8.33 20.30 -23.69
N GLU A 29 -9.48 20.98 -23.58
CA GLU A 29 -10.65 20.72 -24.44
C GLU A 29 -10.28 20.92 -25.92
N ALA A 30 -9.44 21.93 -26.23
CA ALA A 30 -8.88 22.12 -27.57
C ALA A 30 -7.94 20.99 -28.03
N VAL A 31 -7.34 20.23 -27.10
CA VAL A 31 -6.48 19.06 -27.39
C VAL A 31 -7.30 17.76 -27.43
N GLY A 32 -8.58 17.79 -27.05
CA GLY A 32 -9.49 16.65 -27.13
C GLY A 32 -9.30 15.58 -26.05
N LEU A 33 -8.63 15.90 -24.94
CA LEU A 33 -8.48 14.98 -23.81
C LEU A 33 -9.56 15.24 -22.76
N ASP A 34 -10.15 14.16 -22.23
CA ASP A 34 -11.13 14.27 -21.17
C ASP A 34 -10.49 14.66 -19.82
N TYR A 35 -11.29 15.31 -18.98
CA TYR A 35 -10.85 15.80 -17.67
C TYR A 35 -10.29 14.72 -16.74
N GLN A 36 -10.81 13.49 -16.81
CA GLN A 36 -10.35 12.40 -15.97
C GLN A 36 -8.96 11.91 -16.38
N THR A 37 -8.69 11.85 -17.67
CA THR A 37 -7.36 11.53 -18.22
C THR A 37 -6.30 12.53 -17.74
N ILE A 38 -6.62 13.83 -17.73
CA ILE A 38 -5.71 14.89 -17.26
C ILE A 38 -5.38 14.70 -15.77
N ARG A 39 -6.41 14.48 -14.94
CA ARG A 39 -6.20 14.24 -13.50
C ARG A 39 -5.36 12.99 -13.25
N ASN A 40 -5.58 11.94 -14.02
CA ASN A 40 -4.76 10.73 -13.94
C ASN A 40 -3.30 11.03 -14.31
N TYR A 41 -3.05 11.82 -15.35
CA TYR A 41 -1.68 12.19 -15.74
C TYR A 41 -0.97 13.01 -14.67
N ALA A 42 -1.66 14.01 -14.11
CA ALA A 42 -1.12 14.82 -13.02
C ALA A 42 -0.81 13.99 -11.77
N TRP A 43 -1.68 13.04 -11.43
CA TRP A 43 -1.46 12.15 -10.30
C TRP A 43 -0.21 11.26 -10.49
N VAL A 44 -0.02 10.67 -11.68
CA VAL A 44 1.20 9.89 -11.98
C VAL A 44 2.44 10.78 -11.98
N ALA A 45 2.37 11.96 -12.59
CA ALA A 45 3.50 12.91 -12.62
C ALA A 45 3.97 13.30 -11.21
N ARG A 46 3.04 13.50 -10.26
CA ARG A 46 3.35 13.76 -8.85
C ARG A 46 4.00 12.58 -8.12
N LYS A 47 3.76 11.35 -8.57
CA LYS A 47 4.34 10.13 -7.97
C LYS A 47 5.76 9.85 -8.47
N PHE A 48 6.08 10.30 -9.68
CA PHE A 48 7.36 10.07 -10.33
C PHE A 48 8.03 11.41 -10.65
N GLU A 49 8.85 11.88 -9.71
CA GLU A 49 9.81 12.96 -9.96
C GLU A 49 10.72 12.60 -11.14
N LEU A 50 11.28 13.61 -11.81
CA LEU A 50 12.12 13.42 -13.01
C LEU A 50 13.21 12.35 -12.82
N ALA A 51 13.87 12.31 -11.67
CA ALA A 51 14.93 11.34 -11.36
C ALA A 51 14.43 9.88 -11.24
N ARG A 52 13.13 9.67 -10.98
CA ARG A 52 12.51 8.33 -10.87
C ARG A 52 11.86 7.87 -12.18
N ARG A 53 11.84 8.71 -13.22
CA ARG A 53 11.29 8.34 -14.53
C ARG A 53 12.32 7.57 -15.32
N ARG A 54 11.91 6.43 -15.86
CA ARG A 54 12.80 5.59 -16.67
C ARG A 54 12.53 5.82 -18.14
N GLU A 55 13.50 6.37 -18.85
CA GLU A 55 13.36 6.74 -20.27
C GLU A 55 13.04 5.53 -21.17
N ASN A 56 13.53 4.35 -20.78
CA ASN A 56 13.27 3.08 -21.46
C ASN A 56 11.83 2.56 -21.26
N LEU A 57 11.09 3.09 -20.29
CA LEU A 57 9.73 2.68 -19.98
C LEU A 57 8.72 3.78 -20.35
N SER A 58 7.61 3.37 -20.95
CA SER A 58 6.56 4.33 -21.29
C SER A 58 5.86 4.90 -20.04
N PHE A 59 5.21 6.06 -20.19
CA PHE A 59 4.31 6.63 -19.18
C PHE A 59 3.31 5.59 -18.65
N GLN A 60 2.83 4.71 -19.53
CA GLN A 60 1.87 3.69 -19.16
C GLN A 60 2.47 2.54 -18.33
N HIS A 61 3.78 2.35 -18.27
CA HIS A 61 4.37 1.45 -17.26
C HIS A 61 4.26 2.08 -15.87
N HIS A 62 4.52 3.38 -15.80
CA HIS A 62 4.45 4.15 -14.56
C HIS A 62 3.01 4.23 -14.04
N THR A 63 2.00 4.32 -14.92
CA THR A 63 0.59 4.28 -14.51
C THR A 63 0.20 2.97 -13.82
N GLU A 64 0.72 1.82 -14.26
CA GLU A 64 0.39 0.51 -13.67
C GLU A 64 0.91 0.36 -12.23
N VAL A 65 2.02 1.04 -11.91
CA VAL A 65 2.66 0.96 -10.60
C VAL A 65 2.36 2.16 -9.70
N ALA A 66 1.79 3.25 -10.22
CA ALA A 66 1.61 4.51 -9.50
C ALA A 66 0.83 4.40 -8.17
N SER A 67 -0.04 3.39 -8.05
CA SER A 67 -0.81 3.13 -6.82
C SER A 67 -0.06 2.29 -5.77
N LEU A 68 1.11 1.75 -6.12
CA LEU A 68 1.95 0.94 -5.22
C LEU A 68 2.79 1.83 -4.29
N PRO A 69 3.28 1.29 -3.16
CA PRO A 69 4.35 1.91 -2.37
C PRO A 69 5.58 2.21 -3.23
N ALA A 70 6.37 3.23 -2.87
CA ALA A 70 7.52 3.68 -3.66
C ALA A 70 8.54 2.55 -3.93
N GLU A 71 8.83 1.73 -2.93
CA GLU A 71 9.75 0.59 -3.06
C GLU A 71 9.24 -0.45 -4.07
N GLU A 72 7.94 -0.77 -4.02
CA GLU A 72 7.33 -1.68 -4.99
C GLU A 72 7.32 -1.08 -6.40
N GLN A 73 7.09 0.24 -6.55
CA GLN A 73 7.18 0.91 -7.83
C GLN A 73 8.56 0.70 -8.46
N ASP A 74 9.63 0.96 -7.69
CA ASP A 74 10.99 0.86 -8.18
C ASP A 74 11.37 -0.57 -8.51
N TYR A 75 10.98 -1.54 -7.66
CA TYR A 75 11.15 -2.95 -7.92
C TYR A 75 10.52 -3.38 -9.26
N TRP A 76 9.25 -3.03 -9.47
CA TRP A 76 8.50 -3.43 -10.65
C TRP A 76 8.98 -2.75 -11.93
N LEU A 77 9.38 -1.48 -11.84
CA LEU A 77 9.97 -0.76 -12.97
C LEU A 77 11.36 -1.34 -13.33
N THR A 78 12.18 -1.74 -12.35
CA THR A 78 13.46 -2.43 -12.61
C THR A 78 13.24 -3.73 -13.35
N ARG A 79 12.30 -4.56 -12.89
CA ARG A 79 11.97 -5.80 -13.59
C ARG A 79 11.44 -5.57 -15.00
N ALA A 80 10.60 -4.56 -15.19
CA ALA A 80 10.08 -4.25 -16.51
C ALA A 80 11.19 -3.83 -17.50
N GLU A 81 12.17 -3.07 -17.03
CA GLU A 81 13.32 -2.63 -17.82
C GLU A 81 14.28 -3.78 -18.11
N GLU A 82 14.71 -4.52 -17.09
CA GLU A 82 15.62 -5.67 -17.23
C GLU A 82 15.07 -6.76 -18.15
N CYS A 83 13.77 -7.06 -18.02
CA CYS A 83 13.13 -8.14 -18.77
C CYS A 83 12.44 -7.67 -20.06
N GLY A 84 12.53 -6.38 -20.40
CA GLY A 84 11.89 -5.81 -21.59
C GLY A 84 10.37 -6.02 -21.62
N TRP A 85 9.71 -5.97 -20.46
CA TRP A 85 8.26 -6.23 -20.39
C TRP A 85 7.46 -5.12 -21.03
N SER A 86 6.42 -5.51 -21.77
CA SER A 86 5.32 -4.61 -22.10
C SER A 86 4.50 -4.28 -20.84
N ARG A 87 3.78 -3.15 -20.87
CA ARG A 87 2.81 -2.77 -19.84
C ARG A 87 1.84 -3.90 -19.47
N ASN A 88 1.38 -4.67 -20.47
CA ASN A 88 0.46 -5.77 -20.24
C ASN A 88 1.11 -6.93 -19.45
N GLN A 89 2.38 -7.22 -19.73
CA GLN A 89 3.17 -8.20 -18.97
C GLN A 89 3.42 -7.69 -17.56
N LEU A 90 3.86 -6.44 -17.39
CA LEU A 90 4.03 -5.80 -16.08
C LEU A 90 2.76 -5.92 -15.22
N ARG A 91 1.61 -5.49 -15.75
CA ARG A 91 0.30 -5.62 -15.08
C ARG A 91 -0.04 -7.07 -14.71
N ARG A 92 0.29 -8.03 -15.56
CA ARG A 92 0.07 -9.46 -15.29
C ARG A 92 0.96 -9.93 -14.13
N HIS A 93 2.23 -9.55 -14.10
CA HIS A 93 3.15 -9.92 -13.02
C HIS A 93 2.73 -9.31 -11.68
N ILE A 94 2.38 -8.02 -11.63
CA ILE A 94 1.87 -7.37 -10.40
C ILE A 94 0.66 -8.11 -9.84
N ARG A 95 -0.32 -8.44 -10.71
CA ARG A 95 -1.52 -9.19 -10.30
C ARG A 95 -1.20 -10.62 -9.87
N GLY A 96 -0.26 -11.27 -10.56
CA GLY A 96 0.21 -12.62 -10.23
C GLY A 96 0.83 -12.67 -8.85
N THR A 97 1.70 -11.72 -8.51
CA THR A 97 2.34 -11.62 -7.20
C THR A 97 1.33 -11.34 -6.10
N ARG A 98 0.36 -10.44 -6.31
CA ARG A 98 -0.70 -10.22 -5.31
C ARG A 98 -1.53 -11.47 -5.06
N LYS A 99 -1.86 -12.24 -6.10
CA LYS A 99 -2.56 -13.52 -5.95
C LYS A 99 -1.71 -14.57 -5.25
N SER A 100 -0.40 -14.65 -5.54
CA SER A 100 0.50 -15.58 -4.85
C SER A 100 0.76 -15.14 -3.41
N THR A 101 0.84 -13.84 -3.11
CA THR A 101 0.94 -13.31 -1.75
C THR A 101 -0.34 -13.55 -0.98
N GLN A 102 -1.52 -13.44 -1.60
CA GLN A 102 -2.78 -13.85 -0.98
C GLN A 102 -2.82 -15.36 -0.71
N ARG A 103 -2.32 -16.18 -1.65
CA ARG A 103 -2.31 -17.65 -1.53
C ARG A 103 -1.20 -18.18 -0.60
N ASN A 104 -0.08 -17.48 -0.46
CA ASN A 104 1.01 -17.79 0.48
C ASN A 104 0.80 -17.12 1.84
N GLY A 105 0.02 -16.03 1.89
CA GLY A 105 -0.44 -15.36 3.11
C GLY A 105 -1.55 -16.13 3.85
N GLU A 106 -2.07 -17.20 3.27
CA GLU A 106 -2.89 -18.21 3.98
C GLU A 106 -2.10 -19.00 5.05
N GLY A 107 -0.80 -18.67 5.25
CA GLY A 107 -0.02 -19.12 6.40
C GLY A 107 -0.10 -18.23 7.65
N GLU A 108 -0.71 -17.04 7.59
CA GLU A 108 -0.83 -16.16 8.78
C GLU A 108 -1.99 -15.16 8.66
N LEU A 109 -3.16 -15.62 8.23
CA LEU A 109 -4.41 -14.87 8.36
C LEU A 109 -5.28 -15.52 9.43
N VAL A 110 -5.30 -14.93 10.63
CA VAL A 110 -6.26 -15.29 11.67
C VAL A 110 -7.65 -15.01 11.11
N GLN A 111 -8.44 -16.06 10.91
CA GLN A 111 -9.85 -15.92 10.54
C GLN A 111 -10.54 -15.05 11.60
N PRO A 112 -11.35 -14.04 11.22
CA PRO A 112 -12.06 -13.24 12.20
C PRO A 112 -12.99 -14.16 13.01
N LEU A 113 -12.69 -14.29 14.30
CA LEU A 113 -13.51 -15.08 15.21
C LEU A 113 -14.91 -14.44 15.23
N ARG A 114 -15.92 -15.18 14.79
CA ARG A 114 -17.31 -14.75 14.92
C ARG A 114 -17.70 -14.83 16.39
N VAL A 115 -17.68 -13.68 17.06
CA VAL A 115 -18.12 -13.55 18.44
C VAL A 115 -19.57 -13.11 18.46
N ASP A 116 -20.40 -13.84 19.21
CA ASP A 116 -21.80 -13.50 19.43
C ASP A 116 -21.96 -12.17 20.19
N ARG A 117 -23.02 -11.41 19.90
CA ARG A 117 -23.25 -10.07 20.47
C ARG A 117 -23.35 -10.08 22.00
N ASP A 118 -23.88 -11.14 22.60
CA ASP A 118 -24.01 -11.26 24.05
C ASP A 118 -22.66 -11.48 24.72
N ARG A 119 -21.70 -12.09 24.01
CA ARG A 119 -20.32 -12.21 24.49
C ARG A 119 -19.60 -10.87 24.43
N VAL A 120 -19.77 -10.13 23.32
CA VAL A 120 -19.18 -8.79 23.17
C VAL A 120 -19.69 -7.83 24.25
N ALA A 121 -20.99 -7.86 24.56
CA ALA A 121 -21.57 -7.01 25.61
C ALA A 121 -20.97 -7.31 26.99
N ARG A 122 -20.81 -8.60 27.35
CA ARG A 122 -20.20 -8.99 28.62
C ARG A 122 -18.73 -8.59 28.72
N TRP A 123 -17.94 -8.78 27.66
CA TRP A 123 -16.54 -8.37 27.66
C TRP A 123 -16.37 -6.85 27.71
N THR A 124 -17.25 -6.11 27.03
CA THR A 124 -17.26 -4.65 27.08
C THR A 124 -17.51 -4.17 28.51
N ARG A 125 -18.50 -4.76 29.20
CA ARG A 125 -18.79 -4.43 30.58
C ARG A 125 -17.64 -4.77 31.53
N ALA A 126 -16.96 -5.90 31.31
CA ALA A 126 -15.79 -6.29 32.09
C ALA A 126 -14.61 -5.33 31.89
N ALA A 127 -14.37 -4.90 30.64
CA ALA A 127 -13.33 -3.93 30.29
C ALA A 127 -13.59 -2.56 30.94
N GLU A 128 -14.84 -2.08 30.88
CA GLU A 128 -15.27 -0.85 31.56
C GLU A 128 -15.01 -0.89 33.07
N LEU A 129 -15.40 -2.00 33.74
CA LEU A 129 -15.15 -2.18 35.17
C LEU A 129 -13.66 -2.25 35.51
N ALA A 130 -12.85 -2.75 34.58
CA ALA A 130 -11.39 -2.75 34.67
C ALA A 130 -10.75 -1.42 34.25
N GLY A 131 -11.54 -0.41 33.88
CA GLY A 131 -11.05 0.92 33.48
C GLY A 131 -10.30 0.94 32.15
N SER A 132 -10.57 0.00 31.25
CA SER A 132 -9.86 -0.16 29.96
C SER A 132 -10.85 -0.31 28.78
N SER A 133 -10.37 -0.09 27.55
CA SER A 133 -11.17 -0.38 26.36
C SER A 133 -11.30 -1.90 26.16
N LEU A 134 -12.35 -2.32 25.45
CA LEU A 134 -12.58 -3.74 25.13
C LEU A 134 -11.37 -4.38 24.45
N GLU A 135 -10.77 -3.68 23.49
CA GLU A 135 -9.60 -4.16 22.74
C GLU A 135 -8.39 -4.38 23.66
N THR A 136 -8.02 -3.38 24.45
CA THR A 136 -6.90 -3.48 25.40
C THR A 136 -7.13 -4.56 26.44
N TRP A 137 -8.36 -4.69 26.92
CA TRP A 137 -8.72 -5.70 27.92
C TRP A 137 -8.67 -7.13 27.38
N ILE A 138 -9.13 -7.34 26.14
CA ILE A 138 -9.08 -8.65 25.47
C ILE A 138 -7.63 -9.08 25.24
N ILE A 139 -6.80 -8.18 24.70
CA ILE A 139 -5.38 -8.48 24.42
C ILE A 139 -4.68 -8.85 25.73
N ALA A 140 -4.81 -8.02 26.77
CA ALA A 140 -4.18 -8.26 28.06
C ALA A 140 -4.63 -9.58 28.71
N ASN A 141 -5.93 -9.93 28.62
CA ASN A 141 -6.42 -11.20 29.15
C ASN A 141 -5.92 -12.41 28.37
N ILE A 142 -5.89 -12.32 27.03
CA ILE A 142 -5.38 -13.40 26.18
C ILE A 142 -3.90 -13.62 26.46
N ASP A 143 -3.11 -12.54 26.56
CA ASP A 143 -1.68 -12.61 26.86
C ASP A 143 -1.43 -13.19 28.26
N GLN A 144 -2.20 -12.77 29.26
CA GLN A 144 -2.11 -13.35 30.61
C GLN A 144 -2.48 -14.83 30.63
N ALA A 145 -3.53 -15.22 29.92
CA ALA A 145 -3.94 -16.63 29.83
C ALA A 145 -2.85 -17.47 29.14
N ALA A 146 -2.28 -16.98 28.04
CA ALA A 146 -1.18 -17.63 27.33
C ALA A 146 0.06 -17.75 28.23
N ASN A 147 0.46 -16.66 28.89
CA ASN A 147 1.60 -16.66 29.81
C ASN A 147 1.39 -17.64 30.97
N ASN A 148 0.19 -17.71 31.55
CA ASN A 148 -0.10 -18.66 32.62
C ASN A 148 -0.02 -20.12 32.13
N ILE A 149 -0.45 -20.40 30.90
CA ILE A 149 -0.32 -21.74 30.30
C ILE A 149 1.16 -22.07 30.08
N PHE A 150 1.95 -21.17 29.50
CA PHE A 150 3.37 -21.38 29.25
C PHE A 150 4.18 -21.55 30.54
N MET A 151 3.86 -20.76 31.58
CA MET A 151 4.50 -20.87 32.89
C MET A 151 4.14 -22.17 33.61
N ASN A 152 2.91 -22.68 33.42
CA ASN A 152 2.49 -23.96 33.99
C ASN A 152 2.93 -25.19 33.16
N SER A 153 3.30 -25.01 31.89
CA SER A 153 3.76 -26.09 31.01
C SER A 153 5.28 -26.33 31.00
N GLY A 154 6.07 -25.52 31.73
CA GLY A 154 7.48 -25.79 31.98
C GLY A 154 8.42 -25.60 30.79
N GLU A 155 8.12 -24.72 29.85
CA GLU A 155 9.11 -24.27 28.85
C GLU A 155 9.70 -22.91 29.26
N ALA A 156 10.88 -22.97 29.83
CA ALA A 156 11.69 -21.80 30.16
C ALA A 156 12.09 -21.07 28.87
N THR A 157 11.59 -19.85 28.70
CA THR A 157 12.09 -18.87 27.74
C THR A 157 13.59 -18.64 27.96
N SER A 158 14.43 -18.89 26.97
CA SER A 158 15.80 -18.35 26.90
C SER A 158 16.26 -18.18 25.46
N HIS A 159 16.51 -16.91 25.13
CA HIS A 159 17.54 -16.33 24.25
C HIS A 159 16.96 -15.26 23.30
N VAL A 160 17.47 -14.03 23.17
CA VAL A 160 18.50 -13.24 23.87
C VAL A 160 18.28 -11.80 23.40
N THR A 161 18.24 -10.84 24.34
CA THR A 161 18.53 -9.42 24.06
C THR A 161 19.87 -9.08 24.73
N ARG A 162 20.92 -8.85 23.94
CA ARG A 162 22.12 -8.06 24.27
C ARG A 162 22.94 -7.91 22.97
N ALA A 163 23.61 -6.81 22.64
CA ALA A 163 24.10 -5.72 23.47
C ALA A 163 24.32 -4.44 22.64
N VAL A 164 24.22 -3.31 23.33
CA VAL A 164 24.73 -1.99 22.95
C VAL A 164 26.23 -1.89 23.30
N ARG A 165 26.94 -1.05 22.52
CA ARG A 165 28.30 -0.47 22.65
C ARG A 165 29.46 -1.23 21.99
N SER A 166 30.06 -0.56 20.99
CA SER A 166 31.34 0.10 21.20
C SER A 166 31.35 1.47 20.55
#